data_AF-A0A562ZMA0-F1
#
_entry.id   AF-A0A562ZMA0-F1
#
_cell.length_a   1.000
_cell.length_b   1.000
_cell.length_c   1.000
_cell.angle_alpha   90.00
_cell.angle_beta   90.00
_cell.angle_gamma   90.00
#
_symmetry.space_group_name_H-M   'P 1'
#
loop_
_entity.id
_entity.type
_entity.pdbx_description
1 polymer ?
#
loop_
_entity_poly.entity_id
_entity_poly.type
_entity_poly.pdbx_seq_one_letter_code
_entity_poly.pdbx_strand_id
1 'polypeptide(L)'
;MGRRGRRAVARSCRATLQRSRVPRMNAAAAPVWRQLMPLTLAVLAAHAVLLRMHAQGLVQPGADAVRGFVTRTIAVPLSTPAAVSTASVATPAPLQRPADTPRPPAAARPAPRETLPALQAAAPESMPTSSGESTGPAPAAEPTAASTAPPSSQFTIPAPARLRYDVVAEVRGIPVQGNAELEWRHDGNEYEAKLSLHGLLFPRREQRSSGRITPEGLAPKAFYDKSRGEQATHFDREGGRVIFSNNRPEAPLAAGAQDRLSVMLQLAALVGGQPARYPPGAQIAVPTASTREAETWFFDVIAEEDLALPGGAVRALKLQRKPRKEFDQQIELWLAPRMDYAPVRLRLTNPNGDTVDHRWSSTDRG
;
A
#
# COMPACT_ATOMS: atom_id res chain seq x y z
N MET A 1 -33.97 -106.26 8.60
CA MET A 1 -34.09 -106.76 7.21
C MET A 1 -34.62 -105.62 6.35
N GLY A 2 -33.82 -105.14 5.38
CA GLY A 2 -34.21 -104.18 4.32
C GLY A 2 -34.54 -102.73 4.75
N ARG A 3 -34.44 -101.69 3.93
CA ARG A 3 -33.57 -101.33 2.80
C ARG A 3 -33.86 -99.84 2.52
N ARG A 4 -32.82 -99.09 2.15
CA ARG A 4 -32.80 -97.89 1.27
C ARG A 4 -33.49 -96.59 1.73
N GLY A 5 -32.73 -95.49 1.63
CA GLY A 5 -33.27 -94.23 1.11
C GLY A 5 -32.58 -92.95 1.56
N ARG A 6 -31.94 -92.27 0.60
CA ARG A 6 -31.62 -90.83 0.55
C ARG A 6 -30.42 -90.33 1.38
N ARG A 7 -29.29 -90.15 0.69
CA ARG A 7 -28.18 -89.27 1.11
C ARG A 7 -28.37 -87.89 0.50
N ALA A 8 -28.24 -86.88 1.35
CA ALA A 8 -28.29 -85.46 1.01
C ALA A 8 -26.99 -84.99 0.33
N VAL A 9 -27.15 -84.06 -0.61
CA VAL A 9 -26.07 -83.36 -1.32
C VAL A 9 -25.76 -82.07 -0.55
N ALA A 10 -24.55 -81.97 0.00
CA ALA A 10 -24.02 -80.72 0.57
C ALA A 10 -22.98 -80.14 -0.39
N ARG A 11 -23.26 -78.93 -0.92
CA ARG A 11 -22.33 -78.12 -1.71
C ARG A 11 -21.34 -77.44 -0.77
N SER A 12 -20.04 -77.65 -0.97
CA SER A 12 -18.98 -76.88 -0.33
C SER A 12 -18.30 -75.98 -1.38
N CYS A 13 -18.30 -74.67 -1.12
CA CYS A 13 -17.47 -73.70 -1.82
C CYS A 13 -16.07 -73.73 -1.19
N ARG A 14 -15.05 -74.12 -1.95
CA ARG A 14 -13.64 -73.88 -1.62
C ARG A 14 -13.12 -72.74 -2.49
N ALA A 15 -12.72 -71.65 -1.83
CA ALA A 15 -12.01 -70.54 -2.45
C ALA A 15 -10.58 -70.96 -2.82
N THR A 16 -10.20 -70.74 -4.08
CA THR A 16 -8.86 -71.01 -4.62
C THR A 16 -8.00 -69.75 -4.49
N LEU A 17 -6.97 -69.81 -3.65
CA LEU A 17 -5.95 -68.76 -3.51
C LEU A 17 -4.99 -68.80 -4.70
N GLN A 18 -5.09 -67.81 -5.59
CA GLN A 18 -4.21 -67.63 -6.75
C GLN A 18 -2.97 -66.82 -6.34
N ARG A 19 -1.81 -67.50 -6.25
CA ARG A 19 -0.50 -66.87 -6.06
C ARG A 19 -0.05 -66.21 -7.36
N SER A 20 -0.03 -64.88 -7.40
CA SER A 20 0.53 -64.10 -8.51
C SER A 20 2.06 -64.04 -8.43
N ARG A 21 2.72 -64.39 -9.53
CA ARG A 21 4.17 -64.46 -9.71
C ARG A 21 4.81 -63.06 -9.70
N VAL A 22 5.92 -62.91 -8.98
CA VAL A 22 6.81 -61.73 -9.07
C VAL A 22 7.63 -61.83 -10.37
N PRO A 23 7.70 -60.78 -11.22
CA PRO A 23 8.56 -60.80 -12.40
C PRO A 23 10.02 -60.54 -12.00
N ARG A 24 10.93 -61.34 -12.56
CA ARG A 24 12.38 -61.12 -12.55
C ARG A 24 12.70 -59.85 -13.34
N MET A 25 13.39 -58.89 -12.72
CA MET A 25 13.99 -57.75 -13.41
C MET A 25 15.26 -58.21 -14.14
N ASN A 26 15.22 -58.22 -15.48
CA ASN A 26 16.40 -58.37 -16.31
C ASN A 26 17.19 -57.06 -16.36
N ALA A 27 18.52 -57.18 -16.38
CA ALA A 27 19.49 -56.11 -16.49
C ALA A 27 19.64 -55.58 -17.94
N ALA A 28 20.21 -54.37 -18.02
CA ALA A 28 20.82 -53.68 -19.16
C ALA A 28 19.91 -52.84 -20.09
N ALA A 29 19.71 -51.57 -19.73
CA ALA A 29 19.50 -50.48 -20.68
C ALA A 29 20.75 -49.58 -20.67
N ALA A 30 21.40 -49.43 -21.83
CA ALA A 30 22.58 -48.57 -22.02
C ALA A 30 22.24 -47.08 -21.76
N PRO A 31 23.22 -46.25 -21.35
CA PRO A 31 22.92 -44.94 -20.76
C PRO A 31 22.58 -43.90 -21.83
N VAL A 32 21.33 -43.43 -21.80
CA VAL A 32 20.77 -42.31 -22.59
C VAL A 32 21.64 -41.02 -22.49
N TRP A 33 22.48 -40.93 -21.45
CA TRP A 33 23.43 -39.83 -21.25
C TRP A 33 24.43 -39.62 -22.41
N ARG A 34 24.83 -40.69 -23.13
CA ARG A 34 25.73 -40.54 -24.28
C ARG A 34 25.10 -39.73 -25.43
N GLN A 35 23.78 -39.74 -25.56
CA GLN A 35 23.07 -38.97 -26.59
C GLN A 35 22.75 -37.53 -26.15
N LEU A 36 22.75 -37.26 -24.84
CA LEU A 36 22.50 -35.92 -24.29
C LEU A 36 23.77 -35.05 -24.18
N MET A 37 24.94 -35.68 -24.07
CA MET A 37 26.24 -34.99 -24.04
C MET A 37 26.53 -34.05 -25.23
N PRO A 38 26.26 -34.42 -26.51
CA PRO A 38 26.49 -33.48 -27.61
C PRO A 38 25.54 -32.28 -27.56
N LEU A 39 24.29 -32.48 -27.10
CA LEU A 39 23.31 -31.40 -26.97
C LEU A 39 23.72 -30.41 -25.88
N THR A 40 24.15 -30.90 -24.70
CA THR A 40 24.63 -30.04 -23.62
C THR A 40 25.89 -29.28 -24.00
N LEU A 41 26.85 -29.93 -24.70
CA LEU A 41 28.03 -29.25 -25.24
C LEU A 41 27.66 -28.16 -26.26
N ALA A 42 26.70 -28.42 -27.15
CA ALA A 42 26.24 -27.44 -28.12
C ALA A 42 25.58 -26.23 -27.45
N VAL A 43 24.74 -26.46 -26.42
CA VAL A 43 24.11 -25.37 -25.65
C VAL A 43 25.14 -24.55 -24.89
N LEU A 44 26.14 -25.20 -24.27
CA LEU A 44 27.23 -24.50 -23.58
C LEU A 44 28.10 -23.68 -24.55
N ALA A 45 28.40 -24.23 -25.73
CA ALA A 45 29.13 -23.50 -26.77
C ALA A 45 28.34 -22.27 -27.26
N ALA A 46 27.03 -22.40 -27.47
CA ALA A 46 26.17 -21.29 -27.85
C ALA A 46 26.15 -20.18 -26.78
N HIS A 47 26.06 -20.55 -25.49
CA HIS A 47 26.14 -19.60 -24.38
C HIS A 47 27.50 -18.91 -24.32
N ALA A 48 28.60 -19.64 -24.53
CA ALA A 48 29.95 -19.08 -24.55
C ALA A 48 30.15 -18.08 -25.70
N VAL A 49 29.57 -18.35 -26.88
CA VAL A 49 29.58 -17.42 -28.03
C VAL A 49 28.76 -16.17 -27.71
N LEU A 50 27.55 -16.31 -27.17
CA LEU A 50 26.70 -15.17 -26.78
C LEU A 50 27.38 -14.28 -25.72
N LEU A 51 28.02 -14.88 -24.72
CA LEU A 51 28.76 -14.14 -23.69
C LEU A 51 29.98 -13.42 -24.28
N ARG A 52 30.70 -14.04 -25.22
CA ARG A 52 31.79 -13.36 -25.94
C ARG A 52 31.29 -12.21 -26.80
N MET A 53 30.17 -12.36 -27.50
CA MET A 53 29.58 -11.29 -28.30
C MET A 53 29.13 -10.12 -27.41
N HIS A 54 28.58 -10.41 -26.23
CA HIS A 54 28.20 -9.37 -25.26
C HIS A 54 29.42 -8.66 -24.65
N ALA A 55 30.49 -9.40 -24.36
CA ALA A 55 31.75 -8.84 -23.88
C ALA A 55 32.46 -7.99 -24.96
N GLN A 56 32.32 -8.34 -26.24
CA GLN A 56 32.85 -7.55 -27.37
C GLN A 56 32.00 -6.31 -27.69
N GLY A 57 30.76 -6.24 -27.19
CA GLY A 57 29.90 -5.04 -27.24
C GLY A 57 30.20 -4.00 -26.16
N LEU A 58 31.04 -4.33 -25.17
CA LEU A 58 31.61 -3.35 -24.25
C LEU A 58 32.78 -2.64 -24.92
N VAL A 59 32.45 -1.77 -25.87
CA VAL A 59 33.33 -0.68 -26.28
C VAL A 59 33.66 0.11 -25.02
N GLN A 60 34.93 0.13 -24.63
CA GLN A 60 35.43 1.12 -23.68
C GLN A 60 35.00 2.50 -24.19
N PRO A 61 34.40 3.37 -23.37
CA PRO A 61 34.28 4.76 -23.77
C PRO A 61 35.70 5.27 -24.03
N GLY A 62 35.97 5.63 -25.28
CA GLY A 62 37.24 6.20 -25.68
C GLY A 62 37.56 7.38 -24.78
N ALA A 63 38.76 7.35 -24.21
CA ALA A 63 39.42 8.55 -23.76
C ALA A 63 39.70 9.39 -25.02
N ASP A 64 38.74 10.22 -25.45
CA ASP A 64 38.96 11.49 -26.15
C ASP A 64 37.62 12.12 -26.55
N ALA A 65 37.24 13.16 -25.80
CA ALA A 65 36.61 14.40 -26.29
C ALA A 65 36.29 15.31 -25.10
N VAL A 66 37.31 15.78 -24.38
CA VAL A 66 37.18 17.00 -23.57
C VAL A 66 37.05 18.15 -24.56
N ARG A 67 35.82 18.63 -24.79
CA ARG A 67 35.61 19.92 -25.47
C ARG A 67 36.10 21.00 -24.51
N GLY A 68 37.25 21.59 -24.83
CA GLY A 68 37.80 22.74 -24.11
C GLY A 68 36.82 23.91 -24.13
N PHE A 69 36.56 24.47 -22.95
CA PHE A 69 35.91 25.77 -22.82
C PHE A 69 36.83 26.85 -23.38
N VAL A 70 36.41 27.52 -24.45
CA VAL A 70 37.06 28.73 -24.96
C VAL A 70 36.38 29.93 -24.32
N THR A 71 36.91 30.41 -23.18
CA THR A 71 36.57 31.73 -22.63
C THR A 71 37.46 32.78 -23.28
N ARG A 72 36.87 33.64 -24.12
CA ARG A 72 37.49 34.91 -24.55
C ARG A 72 37.53 35.86 -23.36
N THR A 73 38.72 36.19 -22.87
CA THR A 73 38.94 37.22 -21.86
C THR A 73 38.87 38.59 -22.51
N ILE A 74 37.94 39.44 -22.07
CA ILE A 74 37.95 40.87 -22.39
C ILE A 74 38.85 41.55 -21.35
N ALA A 75 39.94 42.16 -21.79
CA ALA A 75 40.81 42.97 -20.96
C ALA A 75 40.20 44.37 -20.79
N VAL A 76 39.80 44.72 -19.57
CA VAL A 76 39.53 46.10 -19.16
C VAL A 76 40.79 46.62 -18.46
N PRO A 77 41.37 47.77 -18.86
CA PRO A 77 42.63 48.25 -18.31
C PRO A 77 42.49 48.79 -16.89
N LEU A 78 43.58 48.58 -16.14
CA LEU A 78 43.80 48.87 -14.73
C LEU A 78 43.50 50.32 -14.34
N SER A 79 42.76 50.49 -13.24
CA SER A 79 42.88 51.66 -12.37
C SER A 79 43.37 51.20 -11.00
N THR A 80 44.45 51.84 -10.58
CA THR A 80 45.30 51.60 -9.40
C THR A 80 44.50 51.58 -8.09
N PRO A 81 44.75 50.64 -7.15
CA PRO A 81 44.28 50.79 -5.79
C PRO A 81 45.34 51.49 -4.93
N ALA A 82 44.92 52.60 -4.32
CA ALA A 82 45.58 53.21 -3.19
C ALA A 82 45.45 52.31 -1.94
N ALA A 83 46.48 52.39 -1.11
CA ALA A 83 46.70 51.64 0.12
C ALA A 83 45.68 51.94 1.23
N VAL A 84 45.42 50.92 2.07
CA VAL A 84 45.29 50.85 3.55
C VAL A 84 44.48 49.58 3.90
N SER A 85 44.54 48.91 5.05
CA SER A 85 45.50 48.68 6.13
C SER A 85 44.84 47.57 6.97
N THR A 86 45.60 46.51 7.27
CA THR A 86 45.51 45.57 8.41
C THR A 86 44.16 45.27 9.11
N ALA A 87 43.78 43.99 9.12
CA ALA A 87 43.32 43.32 10.35
C ALA A 87 43.56 41.80 10.27
N SER A 88 44.28 41.30 11.27
CA SER A 88 44.67 39.92 11.55
C SER A 88 43.56 39.15 12.26
N VAL A 89 43.28 37.89 11.91
CA VAL A 89 42.89 36.82 12.86
C VAL A 89 43.35 35.44 12.35
N ALA A 90 43.77 34.63 13.31
CA ALA A 90 44.64 33.46 13.25
C ALA A 90 44.01 32.13 12.79
N THR A 91 44.93 31.25 12.37
CA THR A 91 44.86 29.80 12.14
C THR A 91 44.53 28.99 13.41
N PRO A 92 43.75 27.90 13.33
CA PRO A 92 43.80 26.83 14.32
C PRO A 92 44.66 25.64 13.87
N ALA A 93 45.55 25.20 14.76
CA ALA A 93 46.37 23.99 14.66
C ALA A 93 45.62 22.75 15.22
N PRO A 94 45.97 21.51 14.80
CA PRO A 94 45.30 20.28 15.21
C PRO A 94 46.05 19.51 16.34
N LEU A 95 45.44 18.39 16.78
CA LEU A 95 45.86 17.32 17.73
C LEU A 95 44.99 17.34 19.02
N GLN A 96 44.45 16.24 19.58
CA GLN A 96 44.93 14.87 19.76
C GLN A 96 43.78 13.94 20.27
N ARG A 97 43.96 12.62 20.14
CA ARG A 97 43.17 11.52 20.76
C ARG A 97 43.82 11.10 22.09
N PRO A 98 43.03 10.62 23.08
CA PRO A 98 43.35 9.32 23.70
C PRO A 98 42.13 8.40 23.87
N ALA A 99 42.41 7.10 24.01
CA ALA A 99 41.46 6.03 24.30
C ALA A 99 41.39 5.76 25.82
N ASP A 100 40.25 5.30 26.34
CA ASP A 100 40.19 4.08 27.17
C ASP A 100 38.74 3.64 27.46
N THR A 101 38.56 2.34 27.72
CA THR A 101 37.27 1.66 28.02
C THR A 101 37.19 1.38 29.53
N PRO A 102 36.00 1.24 30.16
CA PRO A 102 35.57 -0.10 30.59
C PRO A 102 34.04 -0.37 30.54
N ARG A 103 33.68 -1.66 30.65
CA ARG A 103 32.33 -2.28 30.57
C ARG A 103 31.68 -2.49 31.97
N PRO A 104 30.46 -3.07 32.12
CA PRO A 104 29.28 -2.52 32.81
C PRO A 104 29.01 -3.15 34.20
N PRO A 105 27.86 -2.85 34.82
CA PRO A 105 26.96 -3.98 35.13
C PRO A 105 25.47 -3.70 34.88
N ALA A 106 24.72 -4.79 34.71
CA ALA A 106 23.27 -4.85 34.61
C ALA A 106 22.62 -5.16 35.97
N ALA A 107 21.30 -4.92 36.02
CA ALA A 107 20.28 -5.38 36.97
C ALA A 107 20.07 -4.57 38.27
N ALA A 108 18.91 -3.90 38.36
CA ALA A 108 17.81 -4.34 39.24
C ALA A 108 16.56 -3.45 39.08
N ARG A 109 15.42 -4.10 38.87
CA ARG A 109 14.04 -3.58 38.93
C ARG A 109 13.58 -3.59 40.41
N PRO A 110 12.71 -2.67 40.83
CA PRO A 110 11.65 -3.04 41.78
C PRO A 110 10.26 -2.94 41.15
N ALA A 111 9.45 -3.94 41.46
CA ALA A 111 8.03 -4.05 41.14
C ALA A 111 7.19 -3.53 42.35
N PRO A 112 5.86 -3.69 42.41
CA PRO A 112 4.91 -2.62 42.76
C PRO A 112 4.44 -2.69 44.23
N ARG A 113 3.85 -1.59 44.71
CA ARG A 113 3.23 -1.50 46.04
C ARG A 113 1.70 -1.62 45.91
N GLU A 114 1.16 -2.79 46.22
CA GLU A 114 -0.15 -2.96 46.86
C GLU A 114 0.08 -2.79 48.39
N THR A 115 -0.81 -2.37 49.28
CA THR A 115 -2.27 -2.51 49.41
C THR A 115 -2.83 -1.48 50.41
N LEU A 116 -4.16 -1.32 50.41
CA LEU A 116 -5.08 -0.45 51.17
C LEU A 116 -4.93 -0.42 52.72
N PRO A 117 -5.67 0.49 53.39
CA PRO A 117 -6.87 0.03 54.09
C PRO A 117 -8.15 0.84 53.81
N ALA A 118 -9.27 0.17 54.04
CA ALA A 118 -10.67 0.53 53.77
C ALA A 118 -11.36 1.31 54.92
N LEU A 119 -12.64 1.64 54.68
CA LEU A 119 -13.71 2.28 55.49
C LEU A 119 -14.03 3.68 54.91
N GLN A 120 -15.25 4.06 54.51
CA GLN A 120 -16.59 3.56 54.84
C GLN A 120 -17.64 4.04 53.81
N ALA A 121 -18.79 3.36 53.82
CA ALA A 121 -19.94 3.45 52.91
C ALA A 121 -20.79 4.73 52.99
N ALA A 122 -21.54 5.04 51.92
CA ALA A 122 -23.02 5.01 51.90
C ALA A 122 -23.60 5.61 50.59
N ALA A 123 -24.41 4.83 49.89
CA ALA A 123 -25.49 5.33 49.04
C ALA A 123 -26.77 5.51 49.88
N PRO A 124 -27.71 6.36 49.44
CA PRO A 124 -29.02 5.79 49.08
C PRO A 124 -29.69 6.45 47.86
N GLU A 125 -30.45 5.64 47.12
CA GLU A 125 -31.52 6.06 46.21
C GLU A 125 -32.76 6.54 46.97
N SER A 126 -33.50 7.47 46.34
CA SER A 126 -34.97 7.51 46.17
C SER A 126 -35.58 8.88 46.47
N MET A 127 -36.25 9.44 45.45
CA MET A 127 -37.16 10.60 45.53
C MET A 127 -38.43 10.26 46.35
N PRO A 128 -39.26 11.23 46.78
CA PRO A 128 -40.36 11.69 45.90
C PRO A 128 -40.91 13.14 46.10
N THR A 129 -41.58 13.62 45.06
CA THR A 129 -42.73 14.58 44.93
C THR A 129 -42.78 15.96 45.60
N SER A 130 -42.99 17.00 44.77
CA SER A 130 -44.03 18.05 44.87
C SER A 130 -44.11 18.73 43.49
N SER A 131 -45.15 18.55 42.67
CA SER A 131 -46.49 19.16 42.72
C SER A 131 -46.47 20.69 42.81
N GLY A 132 -46.63 21.34 41.67
CA GLY A 132 -46.88 22.76 41.51
C GLY A 132 -47.63 22.99 40.19
N GLU A 133 -48.95 22.89 40.26
CA GLU A 133 -49.91 23.08 39.18
C GLU A 133 -50.18 24.59 38.99
N SER A 134 -50.11 25.09 37.76
CA SER A 134 -50.86 26.29 37.36
C SER A 134 -51.26 26.20 35.89
N THR A 135 -52.58 26.14 35.75
CA THR A 135 -53.47 26.17 34.60
C THR A 135 -53.12 27.23 33.54
N GLY A 136 -53.30 26.86 32.26
CA GLY A 136 -53.10 27.71 31.06
C GLY A 136 -54.11 28.85 30.85
N PRO A 137 -54.13 29.51 29.67
CA PRO A 137 -54.48 28.84 28.41
C PRO A 137 -53.60 29.17 27.18
N ALA A 138 -53.77 28.32 26.16
CA ALA A 138 -53.11 28.20 24.85
C ALA A 138 -53.53 29.27 23.80
N PRO A 139 -53.18 29.14 22.50
CA PRO A 139 -51.88 28.93 21.84
C PRO A 139 -51.61 29.99 20.74
N ALA A 140 -50.37 30.46 20.59
CA ALA A 140 -49.92 31.15 19.38
C ALA A 140 -49.00 30.21 18.60
N ALA A 141 -49.37 29.93 17.35
CA ALA A 141 -48.63 29.08 16.43
C ALA A 141 -47.25 29.69 16.13
N GLU A 142 -46.20 29.07 16.65
CA GLU A 142 -44.84 29.30 16.18
C GLU A 142 -44.53 28.31 15.04
N PRO A 143 -43.93 28.78 13.94
CA PRO A 143 -43.60 27.92 12.82
C PRO A 143 -42.60 26.87 13.27
N THR A 144 -42.96 25.61 13.05
CA THR A 144 -42.08 24.44 13.07
C THR A 144 -40.72 24.85 12.54
N ALA A 145 -39.73 24.86 13.44
CA ALA A 145 -38.33 24.97 13.10
C ALA A 145 -38.06 23.94 12.01
N ALA A 146 -37.80 24.43 10.81
CA ALA A 146 -37.25 23.63 9.73
C ALA A 146 -36.06 22.89 10.32
N SER A 147 -36.09 21.57 10.18
CA SER A 147 -34.99 20.69 10.47
C SER A 147 -33.72 21.29 9.87
N THR A 148 -32.86 21.85 10.73
CA THR A 148 -31.53 22.29 10.36
C THR A 148 -30.84 21.09 9.76
N ALA A 149 -30.68 21.10 8.43
CA ALA A 149 -29.80 20.18 7.75
C ALA A 149 -28.47 20.17 8.51
N PRO A 150 -27.89 19.00 8.84
CA PRO A 150 -26.62 18.95 9.52
C PRO A 150 -25.61 19.80 8.73
N PRO A 151 -24.68 20.50 9.40
CA PRO A 151 -23.64 21.23 8.70
C PRO A 151 -22.98 20.27 7.71
N SER A 152 -22.93 20.66 6.43
CA SER A 152 -22.28 19.87 5.38
C SER A 152 -20.87 19.53 5.84
N SER A 153 -20.67 18.30 6.32
CA SER A 153 -19.38 17.87 6.84
C SER A 153 -18.35 18.04 5.72
N GLN A 154 -17.17 18.56 6.06
CA GLN A 154 -16.12 18.78 5.05
C GLN A 154 -15.65 17.47 4.39
N PHE A 155 -16.00 16.35 4.99
CA PHE A 155 -15.68 15.00 4.59
C PHE A 155 -16.79 14.06 5.08
N THR A 156 -16.98 12.95 4.38
CA THR A 156 -17.84 11.83 4.80
C THR A 156 -17.02 10.55 4.68
N ILE A 157 -16.66 9.92 5.80
CA ILE A 157 -15.86 8.70 5.76
C ILE A 157 -16.71 7.55 5.20
N PRO A 158 -16.26 6.84 4.15
CA PRO A 158 -16.99 5.69 3.60
C PRO A 158 -17.19 4.62 4.67
N ALA A 159 -18.36 3.97 4.70
CA ALA A 159 -18.62 2.87 5.62
C ALA A 159 -17.62 1.71 5.42
N PRO A 160 -17.34 0.90 6.47
CA PRO A 160 -16.49 -0.27 6.35
C PRO A 160 -16.99 -1.22 5.25
N ALA A 161 -16.06 -1.74 4.45
CA ALA A 161 -16.39 -2.61 3.33
C ALA A 161 -15.16 -3.41 2.87
N ARG A 162 -15.43 -4.52 2.20
CA ARG A 162 -14.45 -5.32 1.47
C ARG A 162 -14.81 -5.27 -0.01
N LEU A 163 -13.99 -4.58 -0.80
CA LEU A 163 -14.16 -4.46 -2.24
C LEU A 163 -13.23 -5.45 -2.95
N ARG A 164 -13.78 -6.22 -3.88
CA ARG A 164 -13.01 -7.13 -4.73
C ARG A 164 -12.89 -6.55 -6.12
N TYR A 165 -11.76 -6.82 -6.76
CA TYR A 165 -11.43 -6.34 -8.09
C TYR A 165 -10.88 -7.47 -8.95
N ASP A 166 -11.27 -7.46 -10.21
CA ASP A 166 -10.50 -8.13 -11.25
C ASP A 166 -9.42 -7.18 -11.73
N VAL A 167 -8.20 -7.69 -11.85
CA VAL A 167 -7.04 -6.89 -12.20
C VAL A 167 -6.56 -7.28 -13.59
N VAL A 168 -6.49 -6.29 -14.46
CA VAL A 168 -5.83 -6.39 -15.76
C VAL A 168 -4.57 -5.56 -15.68
N ALA A 169 -3.42 -6.20 -15.81
CA ALA A 169 -2.13 -5.51 -15.84
C ALA A 169 -1.43 -5.78 -17.16
N GLU A 170 -0.61 -4.82 -17.60
CA GLU A 170 0.26 -4.97 -18.75
C GLU A 170 1.70 -4.80 -18.26
N VAL A 171 2.49 -5.86 -18.37
CA VAL A 171 3.88 -5.87 -17.92
C VAL A 171 4.76 -6.12 -19.13
N ARG A 172 5.54 -5.11 -19.53
CA ARG A 172 6.38 -5.16 -20.74
C ARG A 172 5.60 -5.56 -22.00
N GLY A 173 4.39 -5.03 -22.14
CA GLY A 173 3.50 -5.34 -23.27
C GLY A 173 2.73 -6.66 -23.16
N ILE A 174 2.93 -7.43 -22.09
CA ILE A 174 2.24 -8.72 -21.89
C ILE A 174 1.04 -8.50 -20.96
N PRO A 175 -0.20 -8.72 -21.44
CA PRO A 175 -1.37 -8.65 -20.59
C PRO A 175 -1.39 -9.84 -19.62
N VAL A 176 -1.58 -9.55 -18.35
CA VAL A 176 -1.69 -10.52 -17.26
C VAL A 176 -2.91 -10.21 -16.41
N GLN A 177 -3.53 -11.27 -15.90
CA GLN A 177 -4.72 -11.15 -15.06
C GLN A 177 -4.41 -11.52 -13.61
N GLY A 178 -5.18 -10.94 -12.70
CA GLY A 178 -5.19 -11.34 -11.30
C GLY A 178 -6.38 -10.74 -10.58
N ASN A 179 -6.29 -10.72 -9.26
CA ASN A 179 -7.35 -10.20 -8.41
C ASN A 179 -6.74 -9.29 -7.35
N ALA A 180 -7.56 -8.37 -6.87
CA ALA A 180 -7.23 -7.57 -5.72
C ALA A 180 -8.41 -7.47 -4.75
N GLU A 181 -8.09 -7.20 -3.49
CA GLU A 181 -9.07 -6.98 -2.45
C GLU A 181 -8.65 -5.76 -1.61
N LEU A 182 -9.56 -4.79 -1.49
CA LEU A 182 -9.45 -3.66 -0.56
C LEU A 182 -10.33 -3.96 0.65
N GLU A 183 -9.70 -4.19 1.79
CA GLU A 183 -10.36 -4.26 3.10
C GLU A 183 -10.27 -2.88 3.75
N TRP A 184 -11.42 -2.25 3.96
CA TRP A 184 -11.57 -0.96 4.63
C TRP A 184 -12.35 -1.12 5.93
N ARG A 185 -11.74 -0.73 7.05
CA ARG A 185 -12.29 -0.88 8.40
C ARG A 185 -12.04 0.39 9.20
N HIS A 186 -13.01 0.79 10.01
CA HIS A 186 -12.83 1.85 11.00
C HIS A 186 -13.91 1.76 12.07
N ASP A 187 -13.66 2.37 13.23
CA ASP A 187 -14.63 2.57 14.31
C ASP A 187 -15.14 4.02 14.41
N GLY A 188 -14.67 4.89 13.50
CA GLY A 188 -14.97 6.32 13.47
C GLY A 188 -13.91 7.19 14.12
N ASN A 189 -12.96 6.61 14.86
CA ASN A 189 -11.82 7.30 15.46
C ASN A 189 -10.47 6.77 14.96
N GLU A 190 -10.38 5.47 14.70
CA GLU A 190 -9.24 4.78 14.09
C GLU A 190 -9.67 4.02 12.84
N TYR A 191 -8.73 3.87 11.90
CA TYR A 191 -8.97 3.17 10.64
C TYR A 191 -7.82 2.20 10.30
N GLU A 192 -8.18 1.19 9.50
CA GLU A 192 -7.27 0.29 8.80
C GLU A 192 -7.73 0.11 7.35
N ALA A 193 -6.80 0.25 6.42
CA ALA A 193 -6.97 -0.08 5.02
C ALA A 193 -5.92 -1.11 4.61
N LYS A 194 -6.33 -2.15 3.87
CA LYS A 194 -5.42 -3.13 3.27
C LYS A 194 -5.81 -3.40 1.83
N LEU A 195 -4.90 -3.15 0.90
CA LEU A 195 -5.05 -3.51 -0.51
C LEU A 195 -4.11 -4.67 -0.82
N SER A 196 -4.68 -5.85 -1.06
CA SER A 196 -3.94 -7.06 -1.46
C SER A 196 -4.11 -7.28 -2.95
N LEU A 197 -3.01 -7.56 -3.66
CA LEU A 197 -2.97 -7.83 -5.09
C LEU A 197 -2.22 -9.14 -5.32
N HIS A 198 -2.85 -10.09 -6.01
CA HIS A 198 -2.23 -11.36 -6.37
C HIS A 198 -2.61 -11.80 -7.78
N GLY A 199 -1.68 -12.44 -8.48
CA GLY A 199 -1.90 -13.02 -9.79
C GLY A 199 -0.82 -14.06 -10.08
N LEU A 200 -1.06 -14.95 -11.05
CA LEU A 200 -0.13 -16.05 -11.33
C LEU A 200 1.19 -15.57 -11.97
N LEU A 201 1.15 -14.45 -12.70
CA LEU A 201 2.24 -13.98 -13.57
C LEU A 201 2.89 -12.66 -13.12
N PHE A 202 2.49 -12.11 -11.98
CA PHE A 202 3.11 -10.91 -11.39
C PHE A 202 3.29 -11.07 -9.88
N PRO A 203 4.29 -10.40 -9.27
CA PRO A 203 4.56 -10.58 -7.84
C PRO A 203 3.37 -10.14 -7.00
N ARG A 204 3.06 -10.93 -5.96
CA ARG A 204 2.11 -10.52 -4.94
C ARG A 204 2.54 -9.19 -4.34
N ARG A 205 1.57 -8.30 -4.12
CA ARG A 205 1.77 -7.04 -3.42
C ARG A 205 0.69 -6.85 -2.38
N GLU A 206 1.04 -6.22 -1.28
CA GLU A 206 0.12 -5.87 -0.22
C GLU A 206 0.50 -4.49 0.29
N GLN A 207 -0.48 -3.58 0.34
CA GLN A 207 -0.34 -2.27 0.94
C GLN A 207 -1.24 -2.20 2.17
N ARG A 208 -0.75 -1.60 3.25
CA ARG A 208 -1.53 -1.33 4.46
C ARG A 208 -1.35 0.11 4.89
N SER A 209 -2.44 0.74 5.30
CA SER A 209 -2.45 2.07 5.93
C SER A 209 -3.27 1.98 7.20
N SER A 210 -2.77 2.55 8.29
CA SER A 210 -3.53 2.68 9.54
C SER A 210 -3.29 4.03 10.16
N GLY A 211 -4.29 4.54 10.87
CA GLY A 211 -4.24 5.89 11.40
C GLY A 211 -5.48 6.30 12.19
N ARG A 212 -5.64 7.60 12.37
CA ARG A 212 -6.80 8.23 13.00
C ARG A 212 -7.75 8.79 11.96
N ILE A 213 -9.01 8.91 12.34
CA ILE A 213 -9.99 9.77 11.68
C ILE A 213 -10.06 11.06 12.49
N THR A 214 -9.96 12.19 11.81
CA THR A 214 -9.90 13.54 12.37
C THR A 214 -10.97 14.42 11.72
N PRO A 215 -11.26 15.62 12.26
CA PRO A 215 -12.11 16.61 11.59
C PRO A 215 -11.62 17.08 10.22
N GLU A 216 -10.40 16.72 9.81
CA GLU A 216 -9.84 17.00 8.48
C GLU A 216 -9.86 15.77 7.56
N GLY A 217 -10.37 14.63 8.05
CA GLY A 217 -10.38 13.34 7.36
C GLY A 217 -9.35 12.36 7.94
N LEU A 218 -8.76 11.53 7.07
CA LEU A 218 -7.81 10.51 7.47
C LEU A 218 -6.46 11.12 7.89
N ALA A 219 -5.89 10.61 8.96
CA ALA A 219 -4.58 10.97 9.46
C ALA A 219 -3.74 9.69 9.65
N PRO A 220 -3.03 9.24 8.60
CA PRO A 220 -2.20 8.05 8.68
C PRO A 220 -1.14 8.18 9.78
N LYS A 221 -0.91 7.08 10.47
CA LYS A 221 0.20 6.87 11.43
C LYS A 221 1.31 6.04 10.78
N ALA A 222 0.94 5.01 10.04
CA ALA A 222 1.87 4.11 9.37
C ALA A 222 1.33 3.62 8.03
N PHE A 223 2.23 3.49 7.07
CA PHE A 223 1.99 2.88 5.76
C PHE A 223 3.01 1.79 5.49
N TYR A 224 2.57 0.63 5.00
CA TYR A 224 3.40 -0.52 4.67
C TYR A 224 3.16 -0.93 3.22
N ASP A 225 4.23 -1.25 2.49
CA ASP A 225 4.19 -1.76 1.12
C ASP A 225 5.08 -2.99 1.01
N LYS A 226 4.44 -4.14 0.85
CA LYS A 226 5.07 -5.44 0.77
C LYS A 226 4.94 -5.99 -0.64
N SER A 227 6.05 -6.22 -1.30
CA SER A 227 6.12 -6.91 -2.60
C SER A 227 7.26 -7.93 -2.58
N ARG A 228 8.36 -7.69 -3.30
CA ARG A 228 9.59 -8.48 -3.21
C ARG A 228 10.35 -8.23 -1.90
N GLY A 229 10.10 -7.10 -1.26
CA GLY A 229 10.55 -6.73 0.07
C GLY A 229 9.46 -5.92 0.76
N GLU A 230 9.73 -5.49 1.99
CA GLU A 230 8.78 -4.72 2.79
C GLU A 230 9.40 -3.35 3.12
N GLN A 231 8.66 -2.29 2.82
CA GLN A 231 9.04 -0.92 3.15
C GLN A 231 7.89 -0.26 3.90
N ALA A 232 8.22 0.68 4.79
CA ALA A 232 7.24 1.39 5.59
C ALA A 232 7.53 2.89 5.65
N THR A 233 6.49 3.65 5.97
CA THR A 233 6.52 5.10 6.17
C THR A 233 5.73 5.42 7.43
N HIS A 234 6.36 6.11 8.36
CA HIS A 234 5.75 6.52 9.62
C HIS A 234 5.54 8.03 9.62
N PHE A 235 4.38 8.45 10.11
CA PHE A 235 3.97 9.84 10.18
C PHE A 235 4.10 10.30 11.64
N ASP A 236 5.28 10.81 12.01
CA ASP A 236 5.52 11.35 13.34
C ASP A 236 4.92 12.76 13.44
N ARG A 237 3.68 12.81 13.94
CA ARG A 237 2.91 14.04 14.13
C ARG A 237 3.47 14.92 15.25
N GLU A 238 3.98 14.32 16.32
CA GLU A 238 4.58 15.06 17.44
C GLU A 238 5.89 15.72 16.98
N GLY A 239 6.68 14.96 16.22
CA GLY A 239 7.93 15.41 15.64
C GLY A 239 7.83 16.21 14.34
N GLY A 240 6.63 16.38 13.79
CA GLY A 240 6.40 17.10 12.53
C GLY A 240 7.11 16.51 11.31
N ARG A 241 7.33 15.19 11.26
CA ARG A 241 8.15 14.54 10.22
C ARG A 241 7.60 13.22 9.69
N VAL A 242 8.04 12.86 8.49
CA VAL A 242 7.78 11.60 7.81
C VAL A 242 9.09 10.80 7.79
N ILE A 243 9.04 9.57 8.32
CA ILE A 243 10.21 8.69 8.50
C ILE A 243 10.06 7.47 7.61
N PHE A 244 11.07 7.20 6.77
CA PHE A 244 11.07 6.07 5.84
C PHE A 244 11.90 4.90 6.37
N SER A 245 11.36 3.68 6.33
CA SER A 245 12.06 2.49 6.86
C SER A 245 13.29 2.06 6.05
N ASN A 246 13.46 2.61 4.85
CA ASN A 246 14.59 2.34 3.96
C ASN A 246 15.76 3.31 4.20
N ASN A 247 15.77 4.02 5.33
CA ASN A 247 16.82 4.95 5.74
C ASN A 247 17.09 6.08 4.72
N ARG A 248 16.05 6.49 3.99
CA ARG A 248 16.06 7.72 3.20
C ARG A 248 15.98 8.94 4.14
N PRO A 249 16.44 10.12 3.69
CA PRO A 249 16.26 11.35 4.45
C PRO A 249 14.79 11.56 4.83
N GLU A 250 14.55 11.93 6.08
CA GLU A 250 13.21 12.27 6.56
C GLU A 250 12.66 13.49 5.80
N ALA A 251 11.34 13.61 5.74
CA ALA A 251 10.65 14.73 5.11
C ALA A 251 9.77 15.48 6.13
N PRO A 252 9.51 16.79 5.94
CA PRO A 252 8.56 17.51 6.78
C PRO A 252 7.15 16.94 6.62
N LEU A 253 6.41 16.85 7.72
CA LEU A 253 5.02 16.38 7.71
C LEU A 253 4.07 17.54 7.39
N ALA A 254 3.54 17.56 6.18
CA ALA A 254 2.52 18.52 5.78
C ALA A 254 1.18 18.27 6.49
N ALA A 255 0.41 19.34 6.72
CA ALA A 255 -0.96 19.22 7.22
C ALA A 255 -1.82 18.41 6.24
N GLY A 256 -2.64 17.50 6.78
CA GLY A 256 -3.47 16.59 5.98
C GLY A 256 -2.68 15.56 5.16
N ALA A 257 -1.39 15.35 5.44
CA ALA A 257 -0.58 14.37 4.72
C ALA A 257 -1.19 12.97 4.76
N GLN A 258 -1.26 12.35 3.59
CA GLN A 258 -1.74 11.01 3.35
C GLN A 258 -0.59 10.08 2.95
N ASP A 259 -0.86 8.78 2.93
CA ASP A 259 -0.04 7.79 2.21
C ASP A 259 -0.69 7.37 0.89
N ARG A 260 0.01 6.55 0.13
CA ARG A 260 -0.42 6.12 -1.21
C ARG A 260 -1.71 5.28 -1.23
N LEU A 261 -2.06 4.61 -0.14
CA LEU A 261 -3.30 3.86 -0.02
C LEU A 261 -4.41 4.75 0.55
N SER A 262 -4.15 5.47 1.64
CA SER A 262 -5.13 6.34 2.28
C SER A 262 -5.58 7.50 1.39
N VAL A 263 -4.75 7.99 0.47
CA VAL A 263 -5.14 9.07 -0.47
C VAL A 263 -6.40 8.72 -1.28
N MET A 264 -6.60 7.45 -1.66
CA MET A 264 -7.79 7.04 -2.41
C MET A 264 -9.06 7.16 -1.56
N LEU A 265 -8.96 6.79 -0.29
CA LEU A 265 -10.05 6.82 0.68
C LEU A 265 -10.31 8.25 1.16
N GLN A 266 -9.27 9.07 1.29
CA GLN A 266 -9.39 10.50 1.59
C GLN A 266 -10.08 11.24 0.44
N LEU A 267 -9.75 10.93 -0.82
CA LEU A 267 -10.45 11.51 -1.97
C LEU A 267 -11.92 11.10 -2.00
N ALA A 268 -12.23 9.83 -1.73
CA ALA A 268 -13.61 9.37 -1.55
C ALA A 268 -14.34 10.16 -0.44
N ALA A 269 -13.66 10.40 0.69
CA ALA A 269 -14.25 11.11 1.81
C ALA A 269 -14.50 12.60 1.53
N LEU A 270 -13.54 13.27 0.89
CA LEU A 270 -13.65 14.69 0.51
C LEU A 270 -14.78 14.89 -0.49
N VAL A 271 -14.76 14.13 -1.60
CA VAL A 271 -15.78 14.24 -2.64
C VAL A 271 -17.15 13.83 -2.10
N GLY A 272 -17.23 12.76 -1.30
CA GLY A 272 -18.48 12.32 -0.70
C GLY A 272 -19.07 13.26 0.36
N GLY A 273 -18.23 14.04 1.05
CA GLY A 273 -18.67 15.07 1.99
C GLY A 273 -19.22 16.32 1.32
N GLN A 274 -18.54 16.79 0.26
CA GLN A 274 -18.91 18.03 -0.44
C GLN A 274 -18.82 17.91 -1.96
N PRO A 275 -19.69 17.14 -2.63
CA PRO A 275 -19.59 16.92 -4.08
C PRO A 275 -19.61 18.21 -4.90
N ALA A 276 -20.42 19.19 -4.49
CA ALA A 276 -20.55 20.49 -5.15
C ALA A 276 -19.25 21.32 -5.15
N ARG A 277 -18.31 21.02 -4.24
CA ARG A 277 -16.99 21.69 -4.16
C ARG A 277 -16.00 21.16 -5.21
N TYR A 278 -16.31 20.01 -5.82
CA TYR A 278 -15.44 19.33 -6.75
C TYR A 278 -16.12 19.13 -8.12
N PRO A 279 -16.48 20.21 -8.83
CA PRO A 279 -16.99 20.09 -10.19
C PRO A 279 -15.89 19.63 -11.17
N PRO A 280 -16.27 19.12 -12.36
CA PRO A 280 -15.37 18.95 -13.50
C PRO A 280 -14.41 20.14 -13.70
N GLY A 281 -13.12 19.86 -13.85
CA GLY A 281 -12.05 20.85 -13.97
C GLY A 281 -11.48 21.36 -12.65
N ALA A 282 -12.10 21.03 -11.50
CA ALA A 282 -11.50 21.31 -10.20
C ALA A 282 -10.22 20.49 -9.99
N GLN A 283 -9.33 20.96 -9.12
CA GLN A 283 -8.11 20.26 -8.75
C GLN A 283 -8.03 20.09 -7.23
N ILE A 284 -7.67 18.89 -6.79
CA ILE A 284 -7.52 18.52 -5.39
C ILE A 284 -6.04 18.29 -5.10
N ALA A 285 -5.47 19.12 -4.23
CA ALA A 285 -4.10 18.97 -3.75
C ALA A 285 -4.08 18.10 -2.49
N VAL A 286 -3.29 17.03 -2.51
CA VAL A 286 -3.14 16.11 -1.37
C VAL A 286 -1.65 15.86 -1.10
N PRO A 287 -1.09 16.40 -0.01
CA PRO A 287 0.24 16.02 0.44
C PRO A 287 0.28 14.51 0.67
N THR A 288 1.19 13.81 0.00
CA THR A 288 1.23 12.35 -0.06
C THR A 288 2.66 11.86 0.17
N ALA A 289 2.83 10.96 1.13
CA ALA A 289 4.08 10.25 1.37
C ALA A 289 4.02 8.84 0.76
N SER A 290 5.04 8.51 -0.02
CA SER A 290 5.35 7.16 -0.48
C SER A 290 6.37 6.50 0.45
N THR A 291 6.86 5.30 0.10
CA THR A 291 7.98 4.68 0.82
C THR A 291 9.34 5.34 0.58
N ARG A 292 9.41 6.38 -0.25
CA ARG A 292 10.70 6.98 -0.70
C ARG A 292 10.77 8.50 -0.58
N GLU A 293 9.63 9.17 -0.61
CA GLU A 293 9.52 10.62 -0.67
C GLU A 293 8.14 11.09 -0.21
N ALA A 294 8.03 12.36 0.17
CA ALA A 294 6.78 13.05 0.43
C ALA A 294 6.66 14.25 -0.52
N GLU A 295 5.54 14.34 -1.23
CA GLU A 295 5.26 15.40 -2.20
C GLU A 295 3.76 15.70 -2.27
N THR A 296 3.38 16.84 -2.84
CA THR A 296 1.96 17.14 -3.06
C THR A 296 1.49 16.54 -4.37
N TRP A 297 0.49 15.66 -4.29
CA TRP A 297 -0.20 15.12 -5.45
C TRP A 297 -1.36 16.02 -5.83
N PHE A 298 -1.56 16.23 -7.13
CA PHE A 298 -2.64 17.02 -7.67
C PHE A 298 -3.54 16.11 -8.50
N PHE A 299 -4.81 16.02 -8.11
CA PHE A 299 -5.81 15.23 -8.80
C PHE A 299 -6.79 16.17 -9.50
N ASP A 300 -6.85 16.09 -10.82
CA ASP A 300 -7.84 16.77 -11.63
C ASP A 300 -9.16 16.00 -11.54
N VAL A 301 -10.24 16.71 -11.25
CA VAL A 301 -11.61 16.19 -11.36
C VAL A 301 -12.00 16.26 -12.82
N ILE A 302 -12.27 15.12 -13.45
CA ILE A 302 -12.55 15.08 -14.89
C ILE A 302 -14.05 15.22 -15.12
N ALA A 303 -14.77 14.12 -15.20
CA ALA A 303 -16.21 14.08 -15.34
C ALA A 303 -16.67 12.70 -14.87
N GLU A 304 -17.97 12.57 -14.62
CA GLU A 304 -18.55 11.25 -14.47
C GLU A 304 -18.62 10.53 -15.83
N GLU A 305 -18.35 9.23 -15.83
CA GLU A 305 -18.51 8.36 -16.99
C GLU A 305 -19.17 7.03 -16.61
N ASP A 306 -19.81 6.38 -17.58
CA ASP A 306 -20.42 5.07 -17.42
C ASP A 306 -19.38 3.98 -17.67
N LEU A 307 -19.14 3.15 -16.67
CA LEU A 307 -18.16 2.07 -16.70
C LEU A 307 -18.85 0.72 -16.81
N ALA A 308 -18.41 -0.09 -17.76
CA ALA A 308 -18.70 -1.53 -17.77
C ALA A 308 -17.65 -2.27 -16.93
N LEU A 309 -17.99 -2.58 -15.68
CA LEU A 309 -17.12 -3.29 -14.73
C LEU A 309 -17.58 -4.74 -14.56
N PRO A 310 -16.70 -5.65 -14.10
CA PRO A 310 -17.08 -7.04 -13.81
C PRO A 310 -18.29 -7.17 -12.88
N GLY A 311 -18.44 -6.26 -11.92
CA GLY A 311 -19.58 -6.24 -10.99
C GLY A 311 -20.85 -5.60 -11.54
N GLY A 312 -20.84 -5.10 -12.78
CA GLY A 312 -21.97 -4.44 -13.43
C GLY A 312 -21.65 -3.05 -13.99
N ALA A 313 -22.66 -2.42 -14.59
CA ALA A 313 -22.56 -1.05 -15.07
C ALA A 313 -22.59 -0.04 -13.91
N VAL A 314 -21.62 0.86 -13.86
CA VAL A 314 -21.49 1.85 -12.78
C VAL A 314 -21.17 3.23 -13.35
N ARG A 315 -21.95 4.24 -12.97
CA ARG A 315 -21.63 5.65 -13.20
C ARG A 315 -20.64 6.13 -12.14
N ALA A 316 -19.47 6.62 -12.55
CA ALA A 316 -18.41 7.00 -11.62
C ALA A 316 -17.69 8.29 -12.02
N LEU A 317 -17.37 9.13 -11.03
CA LEU A 317 -16.54 10.32 -11.17
C LEU A 317 -15.08 9.93 -11.33
N LYS A 318 -14.45 10.38 -12.41
CA LYS A 318 -13.02 10.17 -12.64
C LYS A 318 -12.18 11.29 -12.03
N LEU A 319 -11.20 10.89 -11.22
CA LEU A 319 -10.10 11.72 -10.73
C LEU A 319 -8.79 11.27 -11.40
N GLN A 320 -7.94 12.21 -11.78
CA GLN A 320 -6.68 11.89 -12.47
C GLN A 320 -5.50 12.69 -11.92
N ARG A 321 -4.44 11.98 -11.51
CA ARG A 321 -3.11 12.56 -11.30
C ARG A 321 -2.25 12.28 -12.52
N LYS A 322 -1.83 13.33 -13.23
CA LYS A 322 -0.88 13.22 -14.35
C LYS A 322 0.58 13.24 -13.83
N PRO A 323 1.51 12.57 -14.53
CA PRO A 323 2.94 12.68 -14.24
C PRO A 323 3.42 14.13 -14.37
N ARG A 324 4.14 14.66 -13.37
CA ARG A 324 4.76 15.99 -13.44
C ARG A 324 6.29 15.96 -13.59
N LYS A 325 6.88 14.78 -13.36
CA LYS A 325 8.32 14.49 -13.51
C LYS A 325 8.47 13.17 -14.28
N GLU A 326 9.66 12.91 -14.81
CA GLU A 326 9.97 11.73 -15.63
C GLU A 326 9.62 10.39 -14.95
N PHE A 327 9.77 10.30 -13.63
CA PHE A 327 9.54 9.08 -12.86
C PHE A 327 8.22 9.05 -12.10
N ASP A 328 7.33 10.00 -12.40
CA ASP A 328 6.01 10.04 -11.78
C ASP A 328 5.09 8.99 -12.37
N GLN A 329 4.30 8.37 -11.51
CA GLN A 329 3.23 7.47 -11.92
C GLN A 329 1.96 8.26 -12.28
N GLN A 330 1.28 7.88 -13.35
CA GLN A 330 -0.08 8.34 -13.61
C GLN A 330 -1.07 7.52 -12.78
N ILE A 331 -2.04 8.19 -12.16
CA ILE A 331 -3.10 7.55 -11.37
C ILE A 331 -4.43 8.02 -11.92
N GLU A 332 -5.31 7.09 -12.22
CA GLU A 332 -6.70 7.34 -12.56
C GLU A 332 -7.56 6.58 -11.56
N LEU A 333 -8.45 7.29 -10.87
CA LEU A 333 -9.31 6.77 -9.81
C LEU A 333 -10.76 7.10 -10.15
N TRP A 334 -11.64 6.10 -10.09
CA TRP A 334 -13.06 6.28 -10.32
C TRP A 334 -13.83 6.04 -9.03
N LEU A 335 -14.59 7.05 -8.62
CA LEU A 335 -15.42 7.03 -7.41
C LEU A 335 -16.89 6.97 -7.81
N ALA A 336 -17.66 6.01 -7.30
CA ALA A 336 -19.06 5.83 -7.67
C ALA A 336 -20.01 6.56 -6.70
N PRO A 337 -20.67 7.67 -7.10
CA PRO A 337 -21.51 8.46 -6.19
C PRO A 337 -22.66 7.64 -5.58
N ARG A 338 -23.24 6.71 -6.35
CA ARG A 338 -24.34 5.83 -5.90
C ARG A 338 -23.88 4.66 -5.01
N MET A 339 -22.58 4.54 -4.76
CA MET A 339 -21.98 3.55 -3.88
C MET A 339 -21.14 4.24 -2.80
N ASP A 340 -21.64 5.36 -2.26
CA ASP A 340 -20.97 6.12 -1.20
C ASP A 340 -19.56 6.58 -1.61
N TYR A 341 -19.38 6.93 -2.89
CA TYR A 341 -18.10 7.29 -3.50
C TYR A 341 -17.02 6.21 -3.38
N ALA A 342 -17.43 4.94 -3.28
CA ALA A 342 -16.51 3.81 -3.30
C ALA A 342 -15.55 3.85 -4.51
N PRO A 343 -14.26 3.49 -4.33
CA PRO A 343 -13.28 3.44 -5.41
C PRO A 343 -13.53 2.22 -6.29
N VAL A 344 -14.35 2.36 -7.33
CA VAL A 344 -14.79 1.25 -8.19
C VAL A 344 -13.80 0.91 -9.31
N ARG A 345 -12.85 1.80 -9.60
CA ARG A 345 -11.73 1.50 -10.50
C ARG A 345 -10.49 2.28 -10.09
N LEU A 346 -9.33 1.64 -10.19
CA LEU A 346 -8.03 2.28 -10.01
C LEU A 346 -7.11 1.81 -11.12
N ARG A 347 -6.68 2.73 -11.99
CA ARG A 347 -5.68 2.44 -13.01
C ARG A 347 -4.39 3.19 -12.69
N LEU A 348 -3.31 2.42 -12.60
CA LEU A 348 -1.97 2.91 -12.38
C LEU A 348 -1.16 2.71 -13.67
N THR A 349 -0.47 3.75 -14.12
CA THR A 349 0.49 3.63 -15.24
C THR A 349 1.86 4.09 -14.75
N ASN A 350 2.81 3.16 -14.73
CA ASN A 350 4.18 3.42 -14.32
C ASN A 350 4.96 4.18 -15.41
N PRO A 351 6.07 4.84 -15.05
CA PRO A 351 6.92 5.55 -16.02
C PRO A 351 7.43 4.68 -17.18
N ASN A 352 7.59 3.38 -16.95
CA ASN A 352 8.02 2.41 -17.95
C ASN A 352 6.88 1.91 -18.87
N GLY A 353 5.67 2.46 -18.74
CA GLY A 353 4.49 2.06 -19.50
C GLY A 353 3.71 0.88 -18.92
N ASP A 354 4.24 0.19 -17.90
CA ASP A 354 3.51 -0.92 -17.26
C ASP A 354 2.23 -0.39 -16.60
N THR A 355 1.13 -1.10 -16.79
CA THR A 355 -0.17 -0.71 -16.22
C THR A 355 -0.71 -1.74 -15.26
N VAL A 356 -1.49 -1.28 -14.27
CA VAL A 356 -2.30 -2.12 -13.38
C VAL A 356 -3.68 -1.47 -13.25
N ASP A 357 -4.72 -2.14 -13.74
CA ASP A 357 -6.10 -1.68 -13.73
C ASP A 357 -6.96 -2.57 -12.83
N HIS A 358 -7.32 -2.07 -11.65
CA HIS A 358 -8.22 -2.68 -10.70
C HIS A 358 -9.65 -2.33 -11.07
N ARG A 359 -10.47 -3.32 -11.45
CA ARG A 359 -11.86 -3.13 -11.89
C ARG A 359 -12.80 -3.82 -10.92
N TRP A 360 -13.68 -3.05 -10.29
CA TRP A 360 -14.57 -3.56 -9.25
C TRP A 360 -15.44 -4.73 -9.74
N SER A 361 -15.48 -5.78 -8.94
CA SER A 361 -16.25 -7.00 -9.20
C SER A 361 -17.35 -7.26 -8.18
N SER A 362 -17.11 -6.97 -6.90
CA SER A 362 -18.12 -7.10 -5.85
C SER A 362 -17.75 -6.30 -4.60
N THR A 363 -18.74 -6.02 -3.76
CA THR A 363 -18.56 -5.42 -2.44
C THR A 363 -19.27 -6.28 -1.39
N ASP A 364 -18.58 -6.54 -0.30
CA ASP A 364 -19.12 -7.15 0.92
C ASP A 364 -19.07 -6.10 2.04
N ARG A 365 -20.18 -5.92 2.77
CA ARG A 365 -20.31 -4.88 3.80
C ARG A 365 -20.31 -5.42 5.24
N GLY A 366 -19.99 -6.71 5.43
CA GLY A 366 -19.96 -7.33 6.75
C GLY A 366 -21.33 -7.80 7.21
#